data_AF-A0A6B3FHU5-F1
#
_entry.id   AF-A0A6B3FHU5-F1
#
_cell.length_a   1.000
_cell.length_b   1.000
_cell.length_c   1.000
_cell.angle_alpha   90.00
_cell.angle_beta   90.00
_cell.angle_gamma   90.00
#
_symmetry.space_group_name_H-M   'P 1'
#
loop_
_entity.id
_entity.type
_entity.pdbx_description
1 polymer ?
#
loop_
_entity_poly.entity_id
_entity_poly.type
_entity_poly.pdbx_seq_one_letter_code
_entity_poly.pdbx_strand_id
1 'polypeptide(L)' 'MRERKKRLTYQAVSDAAITMFLERGFDRVSVAEVAAAADISKPTLFRYFPAKEDLVLHRF' A
#
# COMPACT_ATOMS: atom_id res chain seq x y z
N MET A 1 -18.62 -11.49 0.52
CA MET A 1 -18.61 -10.01 0.64
C MET A 1 -17.40 -9.41 1.37
N ARG A 2 -16.78 -10.07 2.35
CA ARG A 2 -15.62 -9.52 3.08
C ARG A 2 -14.29 -9.62 2.31
N GLU A 3 -14.06 -10.71 1.60
CA GLU A 3 -12.81 -10.92 0.85
C GLU A 3 -12.66 -9.99 -0.35
N ARG A 4 -13.77 -9.64 -1.01
CA ARG A 4 -13.76 -8.72 -2.16
C ARG A 4 -13.34 -7.31 -1.73
N LYS A 5 -13.89 -6.80 -0.61
CA LYS A 5 -13.47 -5.52 -0.03
C LYS A 5 -11.99 -5.55 0.38
N LYS A 6 -11.53 -6.66 0.98
CA LYS A 6 -10.13 -6.86 1.37
C LYS A 6 -9.18 -6.73 0.18
N ARG A 7 -9.50 -7.38 -0.95
CA ARG A 7 -8.71 -7.33 -2.19
C ARG A 7 -8.72 -5.94 -2.82
N LEU A 8 -9.86 -5.24 -2.83
CA LEU A 8 -9.95 -3.89 -3.36
C LEU A 8 -9.09 -2.90 -2.57
N THR A 9 -9.14 -2.96 -1.24
CA THR A 9 -8.26 -2.15 -0.38
C THR A 9 -6.80 -2.48 -0.62
N TYR A 10 -6.47 -3.77 -0.74
CA TYR A 10 -5.10 -4.21 -1.00
C TYR A 10 -4.57 -3.64 -2.33
N GLN A 11 -5.36 -3.73 -3.40
CA GLN A 11 -4.99 -3.18 -4.72
C GLN A 11 -4.81 -1.66 -4.68
N ALA A 12 -5.77 -0.93 -4.09
CA ALA A 12 -5.70 0.52 -3.98
C ALA A 12 -4.44 1.00 -3.24
N VAL A 13 -4.06 0.29 -2.16
CA VAL A 13 -2.84 0.59 -1.39
C VAL A 13 -1.59 0.32 -2.22
N SER A 14 -1.51 -0.81 -2.93
CA SER A 14 -0.36 -1.17 -3.76
C SER A 14 -0.20 -0.18 -4.93
N ASP A 15 -1.29 0.19 -5.60
CA ASP A 15 -1.27 1.14 -6.73
C ASP A 15 -0.81 2.54 -6.27
N ALA A 16 -1.33 3.01 -5.13
CA ALA A 16 -0.90 4.28 -4.54
C ALA A 16 0.58 4.26 -4.16
N ALA A 17 1.04 3.17 -3.53
CA ALA A 17 2.43 2.99 -3.14
C ALA A 17 3.37 3.02 -4.36
N ILE A 18 3.05 2.25 -5.40
CA ILE A 18 3.84 2.18 -6.62
C ILE A 18 3.92 3.54 -7.30
N THR A 19 2.80 4.25 -7.42
CA THR A 19 2.78 5.59 -8.02
C THR A 19 3.72 6.53 -7.28
N MET A 20 3.63 6.56 -5.94
CA MET A 20 4.51 7.37 -5.11
C MET A 20 5.98 6.94 -5.22
N PHE A 21 6.26 5.63 -5.23
CA PHE A 21 7.61 5.11 -5.36
C PHE A 21 8.25 5.44 -6.71
N LEU A 22 7.47 5.44 -7.79
CA LEU A 22 7.93 5.82 -9.13
C LEU A 22 8.21 7.33 -9.23
N GLU A 23 7.37 8.16 -8.62
CA GLU A 23 7.52 9.62 -8.69
C GLU A 23 8.61 10.17 -7.78
N ARG A 24 8.71 9.65 -6.55
CA ARG A 24 9.57 10.21 -5.50
C ARG A 24 10.75 9.31 -5.13
N GLY A 25 10.76 8.07 -5.61
CA GLY A 25 11.72 7.04 -5.24
C GLY A 25 11.28 6.25 -4.00
N PHE A 26 11.60 4.96 -3.99
CA PHE A 26 11.23 4.04 -2.92
C PHE A 26 11.62 4.59 -1.55
N ASP A 27 12.90 4.92 -1.32
CA ASP A 27 13.42 5.33 -0.01
C ASP A 27 12.77 6.58 0.57
N ARG A 28 12.33 7.51 -0.29
CA ARG A 28 11.75 8.78 0.14
C ARG A 28 10.29 8.67 0.58
N VAL A 29 9.58 7.65 0.12
CA VAL A 29 8.17 7.44 0.46
C VAL A 29 8.08 6.55 1.69
N SER A 30 7.37 7.05 2.69
CA SER A 30 7.09 6.30 3.90
C SER A 30 5.79 5.50 3.78
N VAL A 31 5.71 4.41 4.53
CA VAL A 31 4.48 3.62 4.70
C VAL A 31 3.33 4.48 5.27
N ALA A 32 3.66 5.56 5.99
CA ALA A 32 2.68 6.51 6.51
C ALA A 32 1.98 7.28 5.39
N GLU A 33 2.74 7.78 4.43
CA GLU A 33 2.22 8.53 3.28
C GLU A 33 1.36 7.65 2.39
N VAL A 34 1.79 6.40 2.17
CA VAL A 34 1.00 5.41 1.43
C VAL A 34 -0.33 5.11 2.13
N ALA A 35 -0.31 4.93 3.45
CA ALA A 35 -1.53 4.71 4.23
C ALA A 35 -2.50 5.89 4.12
N ALA A 36 -1.98 7.12 4.21
CA ALA A 36 -2.76 8.34 4.05
C ALA A 36 -3.34 8.47 2.63
N ALA A 37 -2.56 8.13 1.60
CA ALA A 37 -3.00 8.18 0.21
C ALA A 37 -4.09 7.15 -0.12
N ALA A 38 -4.04 5.99 0.54
CA ALA A 38 -5.00 4.92 0.36
C ALA A 38 -6.20 5.00 1.32
N ASP A 39 -6.33 6.10 2.09
CA ASP A 39 -7.39 6.33 3.08
C ASP A 39 -7.54 5.18 4.10
N ILE A 40 -6.42 4.66 4.59
CA ILE A 40 -6.39 3.62 5.63
C ILE A 40 -5.45 3.99 6.78
N SER A 41 -5.71 3.43 7.95
CA SER A 41 -4.81 3.60 9.08
C SER A 41 -3.52 2.80 8.91
N LYS A 42 -2.40 3.32 9.42
CA LYS A 42 -1.10 2.63 9.46
C LYS A 42 -1.20 1.18 9.98
N PRO A 43 -1.89 0.91 11.11
CA PRO A 43 -2.06 -0.47 11.61
C PRO A 43 -2.82 -1.37 10.63
N THR A 44 -3.82 -0.82 9.94
CA THR A 44 -4.57 -1.56 8.90
C THR A 44 -3.67 -1.88 7.73
N LEU A 45 -2.81 -0.94 7.31
CA LEU A 45 -1.82 -1.18 6.27
C LEU A 45 -0.84 -2.27 6.69
N PHE A 46 -0.23 -2.18 7.88
CA PHE A 46 0.72 -3.20 8.37
C PHE A 46 0.11 -4.61 8.50
N ARG A 47 -1.22 -4.70 8.70
CA ARG A 47 -1.94 -5.98 8.69
C ARG A 47 -2.01 -6.60 7.29
N TYR A 48 -1.92 -5.80 6.22
CA TYR A 48 -1.89 -6.26 4.83
C TYR A 48 -0.48 -6.35 4.24
N PHE A 49 0.40 -5.44 4.65
CA PHE A 49 1.77 -5.26 4.15
C PHE A 49 2.71 -5.13 5.36
N PRO A 50 3.24 -6.25 5.87
CA PRO A 50 4.15 -6.26 7.01
C PRO A 50 5.40 -5.41 6.79
N ALA A 51 5.91 -5.40 5.55
CA ALA A 51 7.08 -4.67 5.12
C ALA A 51 6.75 -3.69 3.99
N LYS A 52 7.64 -2.72 3.78
CA LYS A 52 7.48 -1.72 2.71
C LYS A 52 7.64 -2.35 1.32
N GLU A 53 8.48 -3.37 1.23
CA GLU A 53 8.72 -4.19 0.05
C GLU A 53 7.46 -4.93 -0.38
N ASP A 54 6.58 -5.31 0.56
CA ASP A 54 5.32 -5.98 0.23
C ASP A 54 4.38 -5.09 -0.59
N LEU A 55 4.54 -3.77 -0.53
CA LEU A 55 3.74 -2.83 -1.31
C LEU A 55 4.00 -2.93 -2.82
N VAL A 56 5.17 -3.46 -3.22
CA VAL A 56 5.57 -3.62 -4.63
C VAL A 56 5.54 -5.06 -5.12
N LEU A 57 5.42 -6.05 -4.22
CA LEU A 57 5.47 -7.48 -4.57
C LEU A 57 4.21 -8.00 -5.29
N HIS A 58 3.08 -7.27 -5.25
CA HIS A 58 1.80 -7.74 -5.78
C HIS A 58 1.58 -7.46 -7.28
N ARG A 59 2.58 -7.76 -8.12
CA ARG A 59 2.49 -7.60 -9.59
C ARG A 59 2.70 -8.88 -10.41
N PHE A 60 2.47 -10.05 -9.83
CA PHE A 60 2.47 -11.32 -10.56
C PHE A 60 1.11 -12.03 -10.46
#